data_AF-A0A9E6MRC9-F1
#
_entry.id   AF-A0A9E6MRC9-F1
#
_cell.length_a   1.000
_cell.length_b   1.000
_cell.length_c   1.000
_cell.angle_alpha   90.00
_cell.angle_beta   90.00
_cell.angle_gamma   90.00
#
_symmetry.space_group_name_H-M   'P 1'
#
loop_
_entity.id
_entity.type
_entity.pdbx_description
1 polymer ?
#
loop_
_entity_poly.entity_id
_entity_poly.type
_entity_poly.pdbx_seq_one_letter_code
_entity_poly.pdbx_strand_id
1 'polypeptide(L)'
;MDEFRFLDVLAGREVFVAADGMTARAAGAAAPDAACESLFFPGCSLVNYAPALVAVLADYLAGAGTATSTSLLCCGKILDYEEDGRRRRDAFDERLRKAVAKAGVRRFVVACPNCAAALRRAFEGVDDAPEVAALPRVLAEMGCRIDEDAVRRVLAAKGLSLPEGHSVRLWVHDSCPDRGVGDFARGVRALLPEGSVANDDPAQAAGCCGSTARAAGKEQAALAAGRRRAETAADAGADALVTACMSCAASLTMAQDDLPVVHYLELLCDYPLDWRALARPMALRFLLEDDEEPEASASSGGEAGRPFINLAPSAKEAL
;
A
#
# COMPACT_ATOMS: atom_id res chain seq x y z
N MET A 1 -2.27 4.74 24.88
CA MET A 1 -1.99 3.93 23.68
C MET A 1 -1.16 4.81 22.78
N ASP A 2 -0.02 4.30 22.32
CA ASP A 2 0.78 5.04 21.35
C ASP A 2 -0.01 5.09 20.04
N GLU A 3 -0.39 6.31 19.63
CA GLU A 3 -1.12 6.60 18.39
C GLU A 3 -0.25 7.48 17.50
N PHE A 4 -0.31 7.23 16.20
CA PHE A 4 0.27 8.11 15.19
C PHE A 4 -0.79 9.11 14.72
N ARG A 5 -0.44 10.40 14.71
CA ARG A 5 -1.32 11.48 14.25
C ARG A 5 -0.96 11.85 12.82
N PHE A 6 -1.96 11.91 11.97
CA PHE A 6 -1.83 12.32 10.57
C PHE A 6 -2.84 13.41 10.26
N LEU A 7 -2.42 14.45 9.55
CA LEU A 7 -3.34 15.39 8.91
C LEU A 7 -3.68 14.84 7.51
N ASP A 8 -4.93 14.42 7.30
CA ASP A 8 -5.42 14.00 6.00
C ASP A 8 -5.92 15.22 5.23
N VAL A 9 -5.16 15.63 4.20
CA VAL A 9 -5.42 16.85 3.43
C VAL A 9 -6.66 16.75 2.55
N LEU A 10 -7.04 15.55 2.10
CA LEU A 10 -8.19 15.34 1.22
C LEU A 10 -9.49 15.30 2.02
N ALA A 11 -9.46 14.71 3.22
CA ALA A 11 -10.58 14.74 4.14
C ALA A 11 -10.67 16.05 4.93
N GLY A 12 -9.55 16.77 5.11
CA GLY A 12 -9.46 17.94 5.99
C GLY A 12 -9.64 17.58 7.46
N ARG A 13 -9.11 16.42 7.88
CA ARG A 13 -9.29 15.86 9.23
C ARG A 13 -7.97 15.38 9.82
N GLU A 14 -7.90 15.40 11.15
CA GLU A 14 -6.85 14.68 11.85
C GLU A 14 -7.28 13.22 12.04
N VAL A 15 -6.37 12.29 11.73
CA VAL A 15 -6.58 10.86 11.90
C VAL A 15 -5.53 10.34 12.86
N PHE A 16 -5.99 9.70 13.93
CA PHE A 16 -5.15 9.06 14.93
C PHE A 16 -5.25 7.55 14.73
N VAL A 17 -4.14 6.90 14.40
CA VAL A 17 -4.07 5.46 14.13
C VAL A 17 -3.29 4.81 15.25
N ALA A 18 -3.87 3.81 15.91
CA ALA A 18 -3.16 3.03 16.94
C ALA A 18 -1.90 2.40 16.35
N ALA A 19 -0.85 2.24 17.17
CA ALA A 19 0.42 1.69 16.70
C ALA A 19 0.31 0.27 16.12
N ASP A 20 -0.68 -0.50 16.54
CA ASP A 20 -0.98 -1.80 16.00
C ASP A 20 -1.72 -1.76 14.65
N GLY A 21 -2.15 -0.60 14.16
CA GLY A 21 -2.88 -0.42 12.91
C GLY A 21 -4.29 -1.02 12.88
N MET A 22 -4.87 -1.34 14.05
CA MET A 22 -6.19 -2.00 14.15
C MET A 22 -7.34 -1.05 14.43
N THR A 23 -7.07 0.05 15.12
CA THR A 23 -8.08 1.04 15.46
C THR A 23 -7.60 2.42 15.02
N ALA A 24 -8.56 3.27 14.66
CA ALA A 24 -8.29 4.67 14.40
C ALA A 24 -9.51 5.51 14.77
N ARG A 25 -9.27 6.80 15.00
CA ARG A 25 -10.30 7.81 15.21
C ARG A 25 -9.97 9.04 14.39
N ALA A 26 -11.00 9.69 13.86
CA ALA A 26 -10.86 10.99 13.22
C ALA A 26 -11.32 12.09 14.19
N ALA A 27 -10.66 13.24 14.19
CA ALA A 27 -11.07 14.39 14.99
C ALA A 27 -10.84 15.70 14.23
N GLY A 28 -11.72 16.68 14.49
CA GLY A 28 -11.60 18.07 14.03
C GLY A 28 -11.69 18.27 12.51
N ALA A 29 -12.11 19.46 12.11
CA ALA A 29 -11.76 20.01 10.81
C ALA A 29 -10.37 20.66 10.96
N ALA A 30 -9.41 20.22 10.17
CA ALA A 30 -8.09 20.81 10.11
C ALA A 30 -7.88 21.32 8.68
N ALA A 31 -7.80 22.65 8.54
CA ALA A 31 -7.51 23.27 7.27
C ALA A 31 -6.01 23.10 6.96
N PRO A 32 -5.63 22.71 5.74
CA PRO A 32 -4.24 22.81 5.33
C PRO A 32 -3.81 24.28 5.33
N ASP A 33 -2.63 24.59 5.87
CA ASP A 33 -2.10 25.96 5.94
C ASP A 33 -1.75 26.56 4.56
N ALA A 34 -1.66 25.73 3.52
CA ALA A 34 -1.35 26.12 2.14
C ALA A 34 -1.96 25.13 1.13
N ALA A 35 -2.04 25.55 -0.15
CA ALA A 35 -2.38 24.65 -1.25
C ALA A 35 -1.37 23.49 -1.31
N CYS A 36 -1.87 22.25 -1.36
CA CYS A 36 -1.04 21.06 -1.37
C CYS A 36 -0.79 20.62 -2.81
N GLU A 37 0.35 20.99 -3.39
CA GLU A 37 0.65 20.62 -4.78
C GLU A 37 1.02 19.13 -4.92
N SER A 38 1.76 18.57 -3.95
CA SER A 38 2.12 17.15 -3.93
C SER A 38 1.86 16.50 -2.59
N LEU A 39 1.17 15.35 -2.61
CA LEU A 39 0.80 14.60 -1.41
C LEU A 39 1.35 13.17 -1.42
N PHE A 40 1.66 12.68 -0.23
CA PHE A 40 2.01 11.30 0.03
C PHE A 40 0.73 10.47 0.24
N PHE A 41 0.60 9.39 -0.53
CA PHE A 41 -0.53 8.47 -0.48
C PHE A 41 -0.04 7.06 -0.10
N PRO A 42 0.04 6.74 1.21
CA PRO A 42 0.51 5.44 1.69
C PRO A 42 -0.41 4.27 1.28
N GLY A 43 -1.71 4.56 1.12
CA GLY A 43 -2.74 3.56 0.95
C GLY A 43 -3.08 2.80 2.23
N CYS A 44 -4.28 2.24 2.29
CA CYS A 44 -4.82 1.63 3.50
C CYS A 44 -3.98 0.44 4.03
N SER A 45 -3.41 -0.40 3.16
CA SER A 45 -2.67 -1.58 3.63
C SER A 45 -1.40 -1.21 4.39
N LEU A 46 -0.62 -0.22 3.93
CA LEU A 46 0.57 0.23 4.66
C LEU A 46 0.17 0.84 6.01
N VAL A 47 -0.93 1.60 6.06
CA VAL A 47 -1.47 2.13 7.32
C VAL A 47 -1.88 1.01 8.30
N ASN A 48 -2.47 -0.09 7.81
CA ASN A 48 -2.90 -1.20 8.68
C ASN A 48 -1.75 -2.07 9.20
N TYR A 49 -0.66 -2.19 8.44
CA TYR A 49 0.45 -3.09 8.77
C TYR A 49 1.64 -2.38 9.41
N ALA A 50 1.88 -1.10 9.08
CA ALA A 50 3.01 -0.35 9.59
C ALA A 50 2.71 1.17 9.67
N PRO A 51 1.79 1.61 10.57
CA PRO A 51 1.55 3.04 10.81
C PRO A 51 2.84 3.83 11.10
N ALA A 52 3.80 3.22 11.81
CA ALA A 52 5.10 3.82 12.11
C ALA A 52 5.89 4.17 10.84
N LEU A 53 5.90 3.27 9.84
CA LEU A 53 6.55 3.54 8.55
C LEU A 53 5.82 4.63 7.77
N VAL A 54 4.49 4.75 7.89
CA VAL A 54 3.75 5.86 7.28
C VAL A 54 4.22 7.19 7.87
N ALA A 55 4.34 7.30 9.20
CA ALA A 55 4.79 8.51 9.86
C ALA A 55 6.22 8.90 9.43
N VAL A 56 7.15 7.94 9.46
CA VAL A 56 8.54 8.17 9.04
C VAL A 56 8.63 8.64 7.58
N LEU A 57 7.90 7.98 6.67
CA LEU A 57 7.91 8.35 5.25
C LEU A 57 7.24 9.70 4.99
N ALA A 58 6.13 10.00 5.67
CA ALA A 58 5.46 11.29 5.56
C ALA A 58 6.41 12.42 5.99
N ASP A 59 7.06 12.28 7.14
CA ASP A 59 8.01 13.28 7.66
C ASP A 59 9.23 13.43 6.72
N TYR A 60 9.77 12.32 6.23
CA TYR A 60 10.92 12.33 5.31
C TYR A 60 10.58 13.03 3.98
N LEU A 61 9.45 12.69 3.37
CA LEU A 61 9.02 13.28 2.10
C LEU A 61 8.64 14.77 2.25
N ALA A 62 8.06 15.15 3.39
CA ALA A 62 7.73 16.53 3.71
C ALA A 62 9.00 17.37 3.96
N GLY A 63 9.94 16.86 4.75
CA GLY A 63 11.22 17.52 5.01
C GLY A 63 12.06 17.70 3.75
N ALA A 64 11.93 16.80 2.78
CA ALA A 64 12.56 16.90 1.46
C ALA A 64 11.77 17.74 0.45
N GLY A 65 10.61 18.29 0.82
CA GLY A 65 9.73 19.06 -0.07
C GLY A 65 9.15 18.25 -1.25
N THR A 66 9.24 16.91 -1.20
CA THR A 66 8.83 16.02 -2.28
C THR A 66 7.32 15.74 -2.24
N ALA A 67 6.77 15.64 -1.04
CA ALA A 67 5.34 15.62 -0.78
C ALA A 67 5.08 16.24 0.61
N THR A 68 4.46 17.42 0.64
CA THR A 68 4.35 18.23 1.86
C THR A 68 3.08 17.95 2.67
N SER A 69 2.23 17.04 2.21
CA SER A 69 1.02 16.62 2.92
C SER A 69 0.74 15.14 2.71
N THR A 70 -0.19 14.59 3.48
CA THR A 70 -0.54 13.16 3.43
C THR A 70 -2.06 13.00 3.27
N SER A 71 -2.47 11.90 2.64
CA SER A 71 -3.85 11.43 2.66
C SER A 71 -3.87 9.94 2.95
N LEU A 72 -4.57 9.54 4.02
CA LEU A 72 -4.77 8.15 4.42
C LEU A 72 -5.97 7.49 3.74
N LEU A 73 -6.74 8.24 2.94
CA LEU A 73 -7.86 7.71 2.17
C LEU A 73 -7.53 6.38 1.47
N CYS A 74 -8.50 5.48 1.48
CA CYS A 74 -8.50 4.31 0.62
C CYS A 74 -8.72 4.78 -0.83
N CYS A 75 -8.00 4.19 -1.79
CA CYS A 75 -8.18 4.48 -3.21
C CYS A 75 -9.50 3.94 -3.83
N GLY A 76 -10.40 3.39 -3.03
CA GLY A 76 -11.69 2.86 -3.50
C GLY A 76 -11.64 1.53 -4.26
N LYS A 77 -10.46 1.00 -4.64
CA LYS A 77 -10.33 -0.26 -5.43
C LYS A 77 -11.17 -1.42 -4.90
N ILE A 78 -11.26 -1.58 -3.58
CA ILE A 78 -11.97 -2.71 -2.98
C ILE A 78 -13.49 -2.60 -3.14
N LEU A 79 -14.03 -1.39 -3.32
CA LEU A 79 -15.46 -1.15 -3.52
C LEU A 79 -15.98 -1.89 -4.75
N ASP A 80 -15.16 -2.05 -5.79
CA ASP A 80 -15.51 -2.81 -7.00
C ASP A 80 -15.92 -4.27 -6.73
N TYR A 81 -15.55 -4.82 -5.58
CA TYR A 81 -15.84 -6.20 -5.17
C TYR A 81 -16.98 -6.30 -4.15
N GLU A 82 -17.55 -5.17 -3.74
CA GLU A 82 -18.67 -5.13 -2.80
C GLU A 82 -20.02 -5.17 -3.54
N GLU A 83 -21.11 -5.35 -2.80
CA GLU A 83 -22.46 -5.23 -3.33
C GLU A 83 -22.68 -3.82 -3.90
N ASP A 84 -23.32 -3.74 -5.07
CA ASP A 84 -23.42 -2.52 -5.88
C ASP A 84 -22.07 -1.82 -6.15
N GLY A 85 -20.98 -2.59 -6.16
CA GLY A 85 -19.62 -2.10 -6.13
C GLY A 85 -19.27 -1.09 -7.21
N ARG A 86 -19.76 -1.26 -8.44
CA ARG A 86 -19.55 -0.29 -9.53
C ARG A 86 -20.15 1.07 -9.20
N ARG A 87 -21.41 1.11 -8.76
CA ARG A 87 -22.10 2.36 -8.39
C ARG A 87 -21.39 3.03 -7.21
N ARG A 88 -21.03 2.26 -6.18
CA ARG A 88 -20.30 2.78 -5.01
C ARG A 88 -18.93 3.32 -5.40
N ARG A 89 -18.21 2.61 -6.28
CA ARG A 89 -16.92 3.04 -6.80
C ARG A 89 -17.02 4.35 -7.58
N ASP A 90 -18.00 4.47 -8.47
CA ASP A 90 -18.17 5.68 -9.29
C ASP A 90 -18.55 6.90 -8.42
N ALA A 91 -19.43 6.70 -7.42
CA ALA A 91 -19.76 7.74 -6.44
C ALA A 91 -18.53 8.16 -5.60
N PHE A 92 -17.73 7.18 -5.16
CA PHE A 92 -16.50 7.44 -4.43
C PHE A 92 -15.46 8.20 -5.29
N ASP A 93 -15.24 7.78 -6.54
CA ASP A 93 -14.30 8.45 -7.44
C ASP A 93 -14.70 9.90 -7.69
N GLU A 94 -15.99 10.20 -7.82
CA GLU A 94 -16.49 11.57 -7.96
C GLU A 94 -16.18 12.43 -6.72
N ARG A 95 -16.40 11.89 -5.53
CA ARG A 95 -16.05 12.57 -4.26
C ARG A 95 -14.54 12.77 -4.14
N LEU A 96 -13.75 11.76 -4.53
CA LEU A 96 -12.29 11.84 -4.54
C LEU A 96 -11.79 12.94 -5.47
N ARG A 97 -12.31 13.05 -6.71
CA ARG A 97 -11.95 14.13 -7.64
C ARG A 97 -12.23 15.51 -7.05
N LYS A 98 -13.41 15.69 -6.44
CA LYS A 98 -13.79 16.94 -5.77
C LYS A 98 -12.84 17.29 -4.63
N ALA A 99 -12.50 16.32 -3.78
CA ALA A 99 -11.56 16.53 -2.67
C ALA A 99 -10.17 16.93 -3.16
N VAL A 100 -9.67 16.25 -4.21
CA VAL A 100 -8.37 16.51 -4.84
C VAL A 100 -8.31 17.89 -5.47
N ALA A 101 -9.34 18.27 -6.23
CA ALA A 101 -9.45 19.60 -6.84
C ALA A 101 -9.53 20.70 -5.77
N LYS A 102 -10.33 20.49 -4.72
CA LYS A 102 -10.45 21.44 -3.59
C LYS A 102 -9.13 21.63 -2.84
N ALA A 103 -8.35 20.56 -2.67
CA ALA A 103 -7.05 20.62 -2.00
C ALA A 103 -5.92 21.18 -2.88
N GLY A 104 -6.15 21.34 -4.19
CA GLY A 104 -5.14 21.84 -5.14
C GLY A 104 -4.06 20.83 -5.49
N VAL A 105 -4.36 19.54 -5.36
CA VAL A 105 -3.38 18.45 -5.52
C VAL A 105 -3.10 18.19 -6.98
N ARG A 106 -1.83 18.29 -7.36
CA ARG A 106 -1.32 18.06 -8.73
C ARG A 106 -0.47 16.81 -8.86
N ARG A 107 -0.02 16.24 -7.74
CA ARG A 107 0.84 15.05 -7.75
C ARG A 107 0.62 14.15 -6.53
N PHE A 108 0.41 12.86 -6.78
CA PHE A 108 0.42 11.81 -5.78
C PHE A 108 1.77 11.09 -5.77
N VAL A 109 2.43 11.02 -4.62
CA VAL A 109 3.54 10.10 -4.34
C VAL A 109 2.95 8.86 -3.66
N VAL A 110 2.82 7.75 -4.40
CA VAL A 110 2.00 6.60 -4.00
C VAL A 110 2.85 5.42 -3.56
N ALA A 111 2.61 4.90 -2.35
CA ALA A 111 3.37 3.75 -1.83
C ALA A 111 2.87 2.39 -2.34
N CYS A 112 1.65 2.33 -2.89
CA CYS A 112 0.98 1.08 -3.26
C CYS A 112 0.64 1.00 -4.76
N PRO A 113 1.07 -0.05 -5.48
CA PRO A 113 0.70 -0.29 -6.88
C PRO A 113 -0.81 -0.35 -7.12
N ASN A 114 -1.59 -0.92 -6.18
CA ASN A 114 -3.04 -0.96 -6.29
C ASN A 114 -3.66 0.44 -6.25
N CYS A 115 -3.15 1.30 -5.38
CA CYS A 115 -3.59 2.69 -5.28
C CYS A 115 -3.22 3.47 -6.53
N ALA A 116 -2.00 3.29 -7.06
CA ALA A 116 -1.59 3.97 -8.29
C ALA A 116 -2.48 3.61 -9.48
N ALA A 117 -2.79 2.31 -9.67
CA ALA A 117 -3.71 1.87 -10.71
C ALA A 117 -5.14 2.41 -10.50
N ALA A 118 -5.63 2.42 -9.25
CA ALA A 118 -6.96 2.93 -8.94
C ALA A 118 -7.10 4.44 -9.12
N LEU A 119 -6.07 5.22 -8.76
CA LEU A 119 -6.00 6.67 -8.95
C LEU A 119 -5.94 6.99 -10.44
N ARG A 120 -5.06 6.34 -11.22
CA ARG A 120 -4.99 6.52 -12.68
C ARG A 120 -6.35 6.27 -13.35
N ARG A 121 -7.08 5.22 -12.96
CA ARG A 121 -8.46 4.98 -13.41
C ARG A 121 -9.40 6.12 -12.99
N ALA A 122 -9.35 6.54 -11.73
CA ALA A 122 -10.28 7.55 -11.21
C ALA A 122 -10.15 8.90 -11.96
N PHE A 123 -8.97 9.24 -12.46
CA PHE A 123 -8.68 10.47 -13.20
C PHE A 123 -8.54 10.28 -14.72
N GLU A 124 -8.90 9.11 -15.25
CA GLU A 124 -8.88 8.87 -16.70
C GLU A 124 -9.85 9.82 -17.42
N GLY A 125 -9.37 10.54 -18.43
CA GLY A 125 -10.16 11.51 -19.19
C GLY A 125 -10.51 12.82 -18.45
N VAL A 126 -9.91 13.07 -17.28
CA VAL A 126 -10.08 14.32 -16.54
C VAL A 126 -8.99 15.31 -16.97
N ASP A 127 -9.39 16.53 -17.34
CA ASP A 127 -8.45 17.63 -17.62
C ASP A 127 -7.66 17.99 -16.35
N ASP A 128 -6.38 18.31 -16.49
CA ASP A 128 -5.47 18.60 -15.37
C ASP A 128 -5.40 17.46 -14.31
N ALA A 129 -5.56 16.21 -14.74
CA ALA A 129 -5.41 15.04 -13.89
C ALA A 129 -4.05 15.06 -13.12
N PRO A 130 -4.05 14.79 -11.81
CA PRO A 130 -2.80 14.76 -11.04
C PRO A 130 -1.83 13.68 -11.52
N GLU A 131 -0.54 13.97 -11.50
CA GLU A 131 0.51 12.97 -11.72
C GLU A 131 0.43 11.88 -10.64
N VAL A 132 0.59 10.62 -11.05
CA VAL A 132 0.68 9.48 -10.12
C VAL A 132 2.08 8.89 -10.17
N ALA A 133 2.92 9.29 -9.22
CA ALA A 133 4.31 8.88 -9.07
C ALA A 133 4.46 7.70 -8.10
N ALA A 134 5.19 6.66 -8.50
CA ALA A 134 5.47 5.52 -7.62
C ALA A 134 6.55 5.89 -6.58
N LEU A 135 6.25 5.70 -5.30
CA LEU A 135 7.18 5.97 -4.19
C LEU A 135 8.60 5.40 -4.39
N PRO A 136 8.82 4.12 -4.79
CA PRO A 136 10.18 3.60 -4.89
C PRO A 136 11.00 4.31 -5.97
N ARG A 137 10.34 4.77 -7.06
CA ARG A 137 11.00 5.57 -8.09
C ARG A 137 11.37 6.96 -7.57
N VAL A 138 10.43 7.61 -6.88
CA VAL A 138 10.66 8.93 -6.25
C VAL A 138 11.82 8.86 -5.26
N LEU A 139 11.85 7.84 -4.39
CA LEU A 139 12.95 7.62 -3.45
C LEU A 139 14.30 7.39 -4.17
N ALA A 140 14.31 6.61 -5.25
CA ALA A 140 15.52 6.40 -6.04
C ALA A 140 16.03 7.70 -6.69
N GLU A 141 15.12 8.53 -7.20
CA GLU A 141 15.40 9.87 -7.76
C GLU A 141 15.90 10.85 -6.70
N MET A 142 15.43 10.73 -5.46
CA MET A 142 15.94 11.45 -4.29
C MET A 142 17.32 10.96 -3.80
N GLY A 143 17.86 9.88 -4.39
CA GLY A 143 19.16 9.33 -4.05
C GLY A 143 19.14 8.24 -2.97
N CYS A 144 17.97 7.81 -2.49
CA CYS A 144 17.87 6.68 -1.56
C CYS A 144 18.39 5.39 -2.21
N ARG A 145 19.10 4.57 -1.46
CA ARG A 145 19.54 3.23 -1.86
C ARG A 145 19.41 2.28 -0.68
N ILE A 146 19.19 1.01 -0.97
CA ILE A 146 19.20 -0.08 0.01
C ILE A 146 20.60 -0.68 -0.04
N ASP A 147 21.32 -0.61 1.07
CA ASP A 147 22.62 -1.26 1.22
C ASP A 147 22.48 -2.77 1.48
N GLU A 148 23.49 -3.54 1.08
CA GLU A 148 23.49 -4.99 1.25
C GLU A 148 23.44 -5.41 2.74
N ASP A 149 24.02 -4.61 3.63
CA ASP A 149 23.99 -4.88 5.07
C ASP A 149 22.57 -4.78 5.63
N ALA A 150 21.78 -3.78 5.22
CA ALA A 150 20.36 -3.66 5.56
C ALA A 150 19.57 -4.87 5.05
N VAL A 151 19.86 -5.35 3.84
CA VAL A 151 19.25 -6.57 3.32
C VAL A 151 19.58 -7.76 4.23
N ARG A 152 20.85 -7.96 4.58
CA ARG A 152 21.28 -9.06 5.46
C ARG A 152 20.63 -8.99 6.84
N ARG A 153 20.53 -7.80 7.44
CA ARG A 153 19.88 -7.61 8.76
C ARG A 153 18.40 -7.98 8.72
N VAL A 154 17.67 -7.53 7.70
CA VAL A 154 16.24 -7.83 7.56
C VAL A 154 16.01 -9.32 7.25
N LEU A 155 16.85 -9.95 6.41
CA LEU A 155 16.76 -11.39 6.15
C LEU A 155 17.08 -12.22 7.39
N ALA A 156 18.10 -11.83 8.17
CA ALA A 156 18.44 -12.48 9.42
C ALA A 156 17.29 -12.40 10.43
N ALA A 157 16.64 -11.23 10.54
CA ALA A 157 15.44 -11.06 11.38
C ALA A 157 14.26 -11.93 10.91
N LYS A 158 14.25 -12.36 9.65
CA LYS A 158 13.26 -13.29 9.06
C LYS A 158 13.73 -14.75 9.06
N GLY A 159 14.80 -15.06 9.78
CA GLY A 159 15.29 -16.42 9.96
C GLY A 159 16.28 -16.91 8.91
N LEU A 160 16.75 -16.05 8.00
CA LEU A 160 17.75 -16.40 6.99
C LEU A 160 19.06 -15.64 7.22
N SER A 161 20.06 -16.35 7.74
CA SER A 161 21.44 -15.85 7.84
C SER A 161 22.27 -16.36 6.67
N LEU A 162 22.73 -15.45 5.83
CA LEU A 162 23.56 -15.79 4.67
C LEU A 162 25.05 -15.84 5.06
N PRO A 163 25.84 -16.79 4.54
CA PRO A 163 27.27 -16.86 4.81
C PRO A 163 28.01 -15.57 4.42
N GLU A 164 29.15 -15.34 5.07
CA GLU A 164 30.07 -14.28 4.67
C GLU A 164 30.56 -14.50 3.23
N GLY A 165 30.59 -13.44 2.42
CA GLY A 165 30.97 -13.50 1.01
C GLY A 165 29.91 -14.04 0.04
N HIS A 166 28.75 -14.51 0.52
CA HIS A 166 27.63 -14.90 -0.35
C HIS A 166 26.91 -13.67 -0.90
N SER A 167 26.99 -13.39 -2.20
CA SER A 167 26.23 -12.28 -2.81
C SER A 167 24.73 -12.53 -2.73
N VAL A 168 24.00 -11.58 -2.13
CA VAL A 168 22.55 -11.73 -1.93
C VAL A 168 21.81 -11.76 -3.27
N ARG A 169 20.86 -12.69 -3.41
CA ARG A 169 20.02 -12.89 -4.60
C ARG A 169 18.56 -12.64 -4.25
N LEU A 170 18.02 -11.52 -4.72
CA LEU A 170 16.67 -11.05 -4.46
C LEU A 170 15.81 -11.22 -5.70
N TRP A 171 14.70 -11.94 -5.55
CA TRP A 171 13.74 -12.09 -6.63
C TRP A 171 12.63 -11.05 -6.47
N VAL A 172 12.54 -10.12 -7.41
CA VAL A 172 11.56 -9.03 -7.36
C VAL A 172 10.23 -9.50 -7.94
N HIS A 173 9.23 -9.58 -7.08
CA HIS A 173 7.84 -9.83 -7.43
C HIS A 173 7.15 -8.54 -7.85
N ASP A 174 7.03 -8.36 -9.16
CA ASP A 174 6.32 -7.23 -9.75
C ASP A 174 4.82 -7.39 -9.52
N SER A 175 4.22 -6.40 -8.87
CA SER A 175 2.81 -6.45 -8.52
C SER A 175 1.94 -6.36 -9.76
N CYS A 176 0.93 -7.22 -9.89
CA CYS A 176 0.08 -7.25 -11.07
C CYS A 176 -0.60 -5.92 -11.46
N PRO A 177 -0.94 -4.97 -10.55
CA PRO A 177 -1.48 -3.66 -10.95
C PRO A 177 -0.45 -2.74 -11.61
N ASP A 178 0.85 -3.01 -11.44
CA ASP A 178 1.94 -2.27 -12.08
C ASP A 178 2.27 -2.82 -13.48
N ARG A 179 1.66 -3.94 -13.87
CA ARG A 179 1.88 -4.56 -15.19
C ARG A 179 1.56 -3.56 -16.30
N GLY A 180 2.46 -3.45 -17.27
CA GLY A 180 2.33 -2.54 -18.43
C GLY A 180 2.93 -1.16 -18.18
N VAL A 181 2.93 -0.66 -16.93
CA VAL A 181 3.59 0.61 -16.58
C VAL A 181 4.99 0.37 -16.03
N GLY A 182 5.12 -0.51 -15.03
CA GLY A 182 6.39 -0.95 -14.46
C GLY A 182 7.12 0.10 -13.60
N ASP A 183 6.43 1.11 -13.08
CA ASP A 183 7.09 2.17 -12.30
C ASP A 183 7.54 1.67 -10.93
N PHE A 184 6.74 0.84 -10.28
CA PHE A 184 7.14 0.22 -9.02
C PHE A 184 8.23 -0.83 -9.25
N ALA A 185 8.08 -1.65 -10.28
CA ALA A 185 9.05 -2.66 -10.67
C ALA A 185 10.45 -2.07 -10.91
N ARG A 186 10.54 -1.00 -11.72
CA ARG A 186 11.79 -0.28 -11.98
C ARG A 186 12.30 0.46 -10.75
N GLY A 187 11.41 1.13 -10.01
CA GLY A 187 11.77 1.86 -8.80
C GLY A 187 12.39 0.96 -7.75
N VAL A 188 11.81 -0.22 -7.47
CA VAL A 188 12.37 -1.18 -6.52
C VAL A 188 13.75 -1.64 -6.99
N ARG A 189 13.90 -2.05 -8.25
CA ARG A 189 15.21 -2.48 -8.78
C ARG A 189 16.26 -1.38 -8.72
N ALA A 190 15.88 -0.11 -8.89
CA ALA A 190 16.78 1.03 -8.77
C ALA A 190 17.21 1.34 -7.32
N LEU A 191 16.43 0.89 -6.33
CA LEU A 191 16.77 1.01 -4.91
C LEU A 191 17.69 -0.13 -4.43
N LEU A 192 17.54 -1.33 -4.99
CA LEU A 192 18.27 -2.52 -4.55
C LEU A 192 19.78 -2.45 -4.88
N PRO A 193 20.63 -3.18 -4.12
CA PRO A 193 22.05 -3.27 -4.41
C PRO A 193 22.33 -3.73 -5.86
N GLU A 194 23.39 -3.20 -6.46
CA GLU A 194 23.80 -3.60 -7.79
C GLU A 194 24.12 -5.10 -7.84
N GLY A 195 23.62 -5.79 -8.87
CA GLY A 195 23.84 -7.23 -9.04
C GLY A 195 23.05 -8.15 -8.10
N SER A 196 22.23 -7.61 -7.19
CA SER A 196 21.46 -8.45 -6.26
C SER A 196 20.17 -9.01 -6.85
N VAL A 197 19.69 -8.54 -8.01
CA VAL A 197 18.40 -8.96 -8.57
C VAL A 197 18.55 -10.27 -9.34
N ALA A 198 17.74 -11.27 -8.98
CA ALA A 198 17.79 -12.63 -9.53
C ALA A 198 16.83 -12.87 -10.70
N ASN A 199 16.08 -11.85 -11.15
CA ASN A 199 15.13 -11.98 -12.25
C ASN A 199 15.00 -10.72 -13.12
N ASP A 200 15.18 -10.92 -14.42
CA ASP A 200 15.20 -9.84 -15.41
C ASP A 200 13.96 -9.87 -16.33
N ASP A 201 13.24 -11.00 -16.40
CA ASP A 201 12.04 -11.16 -17.23
C ASP A 201 10.81 -10.53 -16.55
N PRO A 202 10.27 -9.41 -17.07
CA PRO A 202 9.10 -8.76 -16.49
C PRO A 202 7.83 -9.62 -16.58
N ALA A 203 7.70 -10.48 -17.61
CA ALA A 203 6.55 -11.35 -17.77
C ALA A 203 6.53 -12.43 -16.68
N GLN A 204 7.69 -13.03 -16.41
CA GLN A 204 7.85 -13.97 -15.31
C GLN A 204 7.70 -13.30 -13.95
N ALA A 205 8.11 -12.03 -13.78
CA ALA A 205 8.05 -11.27 -12.54
C ALA A 205 6.63 -10.77 -12.16
N ALA A 206 5.76 -10.50 -13.14
CA ALA A 206 4.44 -9.87 -12.93
C ALA A 206 3.25 -10.82 -12.68
N GLY A 207 3.49 -12.06 -12.23
CA GLY A 207 2.45 -13.05 -11.92
C GLY A 207 1.62 -12.73 -10.66
N CYS A 208 0.43 -13.30 -10.55
CA CYS A 208 -0.46 -13.06 -9.39
C CYS A 208 0.08 -13.72 -8.11
N CYS A 209 0.09 -12.97 -7.00
CA CYS A 209 0.44 -13.47 -5.65
C CYS A 209 -0.72 -14.17 -4.92
N GLY A 210 -1.94 -14.10 -5.45
CA GLY A 210 -3.14 -14.66 -4.82
C GLY A 210 -3.94 -13.71 -3.93
N SER A 211 -3.49 -12.48 -3.67
CA SER A 211 -4.15 -11.57 -2.72
C SER A 211 -5.62 -11.28 -3.07
N THR A 212 -5.94 -11.06 -4.34
CA THR A 212 -7.33 -10.84 -4.79
C THR A 212 -8.19 -12.10 -4.67
N ALA A 213 -7.61 -13.28 -4.93
CA ALA A 213 -8.31 -14.54 -4.74
C ALA A 213 -8.63 -14.77 -3.25
N ARG A 214 -7.69 -14.45 -2.36
CA ARG A 214 -7.90 -14.49 -0.90
C ARG A 214 -9.00 -13.54 -0.47
N ALA A 215 -8.97 -12.29 -0.95
CA ALA A 215 -10.02 -11.31 -0.68
C ALA A 215 -11.42 -11.76 -1.16
N ALA A 216 -11.48 -12.55 -2.23
CA ALA A 216 -12.71 -13.14 -2.75
C ALA A 216 -13.10 -14.49 -2.09
N GLY A 217 -12.48 -14.87 -0.97
CA GLY A 217 -12.76 -16.12 -0.26
C GLY A 217 -12.24 -17.40 -0.96
N LYS A 218 -11.41 -17.27 -2.01
CA LYS A 218 -10.88 -18.39 -2.79
C LYS A 218 -9.50 -18.82 -2.27
N GLU A 219 -9.45 -19.31 -1.03
CA GLU A 219 -8.20 -19.58 -0.31
C GLU A 219 -7.25 -20.52 -1.07
N GLN A 220 -7.73 -21.65 -1.58
CA GLN A 220 -6.88 -22.61 -2.30
C GLN A 220 -6.27 -22.02 -3.58
N ALA A 221 -7.03 -21.20 -4.30
CA ALA A 221 -6.53 -20.51 -5.48
C ALA A 221 -5.48 -19.45 -5.11
N ALA A 222 -5.66 -18.76 -3.98
CA ALA A 222 -4.69 -17.81 -3.46
C ALA A 222 -3.37 -18.48 -3.09
N LEU A 223 -3.44 -19.57 -2.31
CA LEU A 223 -2.27 -20.35 -1.89
C LEU A 223 -1.53 -20.94 -3.10
N ALA A 224 -2.26 -21.53 -4.06
CA ALA A 224 -1.67 -22.08 -5.27
C ALA A 224 -1.00 -21.00 -6.14
N ALA A 225 -1.56 -19.79 -6.20
CA ALA A 225 -0.95 -18.68 -6.92
C ALA A 225 0.36 -18.26 -6.24
N GLY A 226 0.36 -18.05 -4.93
CA GLY A 226 1.54 -17.65 -4.16
C GLY A 226 2.67 -18.70 -4.23
N ARG A 227 2.36 -19.99 -4.04
CA ARG A 227 3.34 -21.09 -4.13
C ARG A 227 4.08 -21.11 -5.46
N ARG A 228 3.36 -21.00 -6.58
CA ARG A 228 4.01 -20.94 -7.90
C ARG A 228 5.01 -19.80 -8.03
N ARG A 229 4.79 -18.66 -7.36
CA ARG A 229 5.75 -17.55 -7.38
C ARG A 229 7.00 -17.87 -6.58
N ALA A 230 6.84 -18.48 -5.41
CA ALA A 230 7.96 -18.89 -4.57
C ALA A 230 8.78 -20.02 -5.22
N GLU A 231 8.12 -21.02 -5.80
CA GLU A 231 8.78 -22.07 -6.60
C GLU A 231 9.61 -21.46 -7.73
N THR A 232 9.02 -20.53 -8.50
CA THR A 232 9.74 -19.83 -9.57
C THR A 232 10.97 -19.06 -9.06
N ALA A 233 10.87 -18.43 -7.89
CA ALA A 233 11.98 -17.69 -7.30
C ALA A 233 13.07 -18.63 -6.75
N ALA A 234 12.67 -19.74 -6.12
CA ALA A 234 13.58 -20.76 -5.61
C ALA A 234 14.35 -21.44 -6.75
N ASP A 235 13.68 -21.76 -7.86
CA ASP A 235 14.29 -22.31 -9.07
C ASP A 235 15.31 -21.34 -9.70
N ALA A 236 15.13 -20.03 -9.50
CA ALA A 236 16.09 -18.99 -9.92
C ALA A 236 17.26 -18.80 -8.91
N GLY A 237 17.30 -19.59 -7.84
CA GLY A 237 18.31 -19.52 -6.78
C GLY A 237 18.21 -18.22 -5.98
N ALA A 238 16.99 -17.75 -5.69
CA ALA A 238 16.77 -16.58 -4.86
C ALA A 238 16.92 -16.90 -3.37
N ASP A 239 17.46 -15.97 -2.61
CA ASP A 239 17.49 -15.98 -1.15
C ASP A 239 16.18 -15.43 -0.56
N ALA A 240 15.50 -14.53 -1.27
CA ALA A 240 14.26 -13.92 -0.80
C ALA A 240 13.39 -13.37 -1.94
N LEU A 241 12.09 -13.22 -1.64
CA LEU A 241 11.10 -12.53 -2.46
C LEU A 241 10.96 -11.08 -2.01
N VAL A 242 11.17 -10.12 -2.92
CA VAL A 242 10.99 -8.67 -2.67
C VAL A 242 9.77 -8.14 -3.41
N THR A 243 8.94 -7.32 -2.78
CA THR A 243 7.77 -6.72 -3.45
C THR A 243 7.47 -5.28 -3.03
N ALA A 244 6.72 -4.55 -3.85
CA ALA A 244 6.22 -3.20 -3.56
C ALA A 244 4.76 -3.14 -3.10
N CYS A 245 4.13 -4.29 -2.85
CA CYS A 245 2.75 -4.36 -2.43
C CYS A 245 2.61 -5.13 -1.12
N MET A 246 2.09 -4.47 -0.08
CA MET A 246 1.84 -5.12 1.21
C MET A 246 0.92 -6.34 1.09
N SER A 247 -0.07 -6.31 0.20
CA SER A 247 -0.94 -7.47 -0.04
C SER A 247 -0.19 -8.62 -0.71
N CYS A 248 0.79 -8.34 -1.57
CA CYS A 248 1.67 -9.36 -2.14
C CYS A 248 2.56 -9.95 -1.04
N ALA A 249 3.17 -9.12 -0.20
CA ALA A 249 4.04 -9.59 0.89
C ALA A 249 3.27 -10.56 1.81
N ALA A 250 2.12 -10.13 2.33
CA ALA A 250 1.25 -10.97 3.14
C ALA A 250 0.82 -12.26 2.41
N SER A 251 0.36 -12.18 1.16
CA SER A 251 -0.16 -13.35 0.44
C SER A 251 0.93 -14.36 0.08
N LEU A 252 2.12 -13.88 -0.28
CA LEU A 252 3.27 -14.74 -0.57
C LEU A 252 3.77 -15.41 0.72
N THR A 253 3.86 -14.70 1.85
CA THR A 253 4.23 -15.32 3.13
C THR A 253 3.24 -16.40 3.53
N MET A 254 1.93 -16.17 3.38
CA MET A 254 0.92 -17.16 3.76
C MET A 254 0.88 -18.40 2.84
N ALA A 255 1.52 -18.35 1.67
CA ALA A 255 1.44 -19.44 0.70
C ALA A 255 2.52 -20.51 0.87
N GLN A 256 3.64 -20.20 1.55
CA GLN A 256 4.88 -20.98 1.53
C GLN A 256 5.79 -20.64 2.71
N ASP A 257 6.74 -21.53 3.00
CA ASP A 257 7.70 -21.40 4.11
C ASP A 257 9.17 -21.41 3.64
N ASP A 258 9.42 -21.52 2.33
CA ASP A 258 10.73 -21.79 1.73
C ASP A 258 11.63 -20.55 1.63
N LEU A 259 11.06 -19.40 1.26
CA LEU A 259 11.77 -18.15 1.07
C LEU A 259 11.23 -17.03 1.98
N PRO A 260 12.09 -16.25 2.65
CA PRO A 260 11.69 -15.00 3.26
C PRO A 260 11.00 -14.09 2.23
N VAL A 261 9.93 -13.44 2.67
CA VAL A 261 9.21 -12.43 1.89
C VAL A 261 9.38 -11.08 2.56
N VAL A 262 9.76 -10.09 1.76
CA VAL A 262 10.01 -8.73 2.20
C VAL A 262 9.31 -7.73 1.30
N HIS A 263 8.69 -6.72 1.91
CA HIS A 263 8.36 -5.48 1.24
C HIS A 263 9.63 -4.62 1.15
N TYR A 264 9.87 -3.93 0.03
CA TYR A 264 11.11 -3.16 -0.15
C TYR A 264 11.35 -2.09 0.94
N LEU A 265 10.28 -1.55 1.52
CA LEU A 265 10.38 -0.60 2.65
C LEU A 265 10.93 -1.23 3.93
N GLU A 266 10.77 -2.55 4.13
CA GLU A 266 11.41 -3.23 5.25
C GLU A 266 12.93 -3.16 5.12
N LEU A 267 13.44 -3.34 3.89
CA LEU A 267 14.86 -3.25 3.57
C LEU A 267 15.35 -1.80 3.67
N LEU A 268 14.62 -0.86 3.07
CA LEU A 268 15.02 0.56 3.04
C LEU A 268 15.02 1.20 4.42
N CYS A 269 14.07 0.85 5.28
CA CYS A 269 13.90 1.46 6.60
C CYS A 269 14.46 0.60 7.74
N ASP A 270 15.13 -0.52 7.44
CA ASP A 270 15.61 -1.50 8.43
C ASP A 270 14.51 -1.90 9.43
N TYR A 271 13.31 -2.17 8.90
CA TYR A 271 12.07 -2.38 9.66
C TYR A 271 11.46 -3.74 9.31
N PRO A 272 11.99 -4.85 9.87
CA PRO A 272 11.50 -6.19 9.56
C PRO A 272 10.08 -6.38 10.12
N LEU A 273 9.14 -6.69 9.24
CA LEU A 273 7.76 -7.02 9.58
C LEU A 273 7.60 -8.53 9.73
N ASP A 274 6.97 -8.96 10.83
CA ASP A 274 6.49 -10.33 10.97
C ASP A 274 5.15 -10.49 10.23
N TRP A 275 5.24 -10.84 8.95
CA TRP A 275 4.07 -11.05 8.10
C TRP A 275 3.16 -12.17 8.60
N ARG A 276 3.63 -13.16 9.37
CA ARG A 276 2.75 -14.22 9.89
C ARG A 276 1.89 -13.70 11.04
N ALA A 277 2.44 -12.83 11.88
CA ALA A 277 1.68 -12.15 12.92
C ALA A 277 0.79 -11.03 12.36
N LEU A 278 1.24 -10.35 11.30
CA LEU A 278 0.56 -9.17 10.76
C LEU A 278 -0.48 -9.49 9.68
N ALA A 279 -0.31 -10.57 8.90
CA ALA A 279 -1.21 -10.92 7.80
C ALA A 279 -2.59 -11.32 8.32
N ARG A 280 -3.45 -10.31 8.41
CA ARG A 280 -4.84 -10.41 8.81
C ARG A 280 -5.68 -9.60 7.82
N PRO A 281 -6.99 -9.85 7.73
CA PRO A 281 -7.80 -8.99 6.88
C PRO A 281 -7.73 -7.56 7.40
N MET A 282 -7.80 -6.56 6.50
CA MET A 282 -7.64 -5.16 6.90
C MET A 282 -8.75 -4.73 7.86
N ALA A 283 -8.39 -3.96 8.88
CA ALA A 283 -9.31 -3.39 9.86
C ALA A 283 -9.72 -1.96 9.48
N LEU A 284 -8.79 -1.19 8.92
CA LEU A 284 -9.00 0.22 8.61
C LEU A 284 -9.15 0.43 7.10
N ARG A 285 -10.24 1.11 6.72
CA ARG A 285 -10.39 1.75 5.42
C ARG A 285 -10.97 3.13 5.68
N PHE A 286 -10.32 4.14 5.12
CA PHE A 286 -10.73 5.52 5.23
C PHE A 286 -11.44 5.91 3.94
N LEU A 287 -12.75 6.12 3.97
CA LEU A 287 -13.54 6.45 2.78
C LEU A 287 -14.18 7.84 2.93
N LEU A 288 -14.57 8.42 1.80
CA LEU A 288 -15.44 9.59 1.74
C LEU A 288 -16.85 9.10 1.38
N GLU A 289 -17.65 8.79 2.39
CA GLU A 289 -19.04 8.37 2.22
C GLU A 289 -19.98 9.41 2.82
N ASP A 290 -21.16 9.60 2.24
CA ASP A 290 -22.19 10.41 2.88
C ASP A 290 -22.78 9.60 4.05
N ASP A 291 -23.31 10.27 5.08
CA ASP A 291 -24.07 9.63 6.16
C ASP A 291 -25.42 9.09 5.62
N GLU A 292 -25.41 8.15 4.68
CA GLU A 292 -26.58 7.32 4.42
C GLU A 292 -26.58 6.25 5.52
N GLU A 293 -27.62 6.24 6.37
CA GLU A 293 -27.82 5.19 7.35
C GLU A 293 -27.60 3.82 6.68
N PRO A 294 -26.86 2.88 7.29
CA PRO A 294 -26.78 1.55 6.72
C PRO A 294 -28.20 1.00 6.69
N GLU A 295 -28.77 0.85 5.49
CA GLU A 295 -30.01 0.11 5.33
C GLU A 295 -29.81 -1.22 6.04
N ALA A 296 -30.66 -1.48 7.04
CA ALA A 296 -30.67 -2.73 7.77
C ALA A 296 -31.04 -3.86 6.79
N SER A 297 -30.05 -4.39 6.07
CA SER A 297 -30.22 -5.62 5.31
C SER A 297 -30.05 -6.80 6.26
N ALA A 298 -31.14 -7.54 6.36
CA ALA A 298 -31.32 -8.66 7.26
C ALA A 298 -30.29 -9.77 7.03
N SER A 299 -29.92 -10.40 8.15
CA SER A 299 -29.20 -11.66 8.30
C SER A 299 -29.18 -12.59 7.07
N SER A 300 -27.99 -12.86 6.53
CA SER A 300 -27.66 -14.17 5.97
C SER A 300 -26.18 -14.51 6.21
N GLY A 301 -25.92 -15.34 7.23
CA GLY A 301 -24.92 -16.43 7.23
C GLY A 301 -23.44 -16.20 6.83
N GLY A 302 -22.92 -14.98 6.71
CA GLY A 302 -21.50 -14.69 6.49
C GLY A 302 -20.96 -13.73 7.55
N GLU A 303 -19.69 -13.86 7.93
CA GLU A 303 -18.99 -13.00 8.91
C GLU A 303 -19.46 -11.53 8.83
N ALA A 304 -19.93 -11.00 9.96
CA ALA A 304 -20.35 -9.62 10.12
C ALA A 304 -19.33 -8.66 9.47
N GLY A 305 -19.81 -7.81 8.56
CA GLY A 305 -18.99 -6.84 7.84
C GLY A 305 -18.21 -5.96 8.82
N ARG A 306 -16.90 -5.89 8.63
CA ARG A 306 -16.01 -5.07 9.47
C ARG A 306 -16.35 -3.58 9.29
N PRO A 307 -16.53 -2.80 10.37
CA PRO A 307 -16.84 -1.38 10.25
C PRO A 307 -15.68 -0.62 9.61
N PHE A 308 -15.97 0.24 8.62
CA PHE A 308 -15.00 1.16 8.02
C PHE A 308 -15.09 2.54 8.66
N ILE A 309 -14.01 3.30 8.60
CA ILE A 309 -13.95 4.65 9.15
C ILE A 309 -14.27 5.63 8.03
N ASN A 310 -15.41 6.29 8.14
CA ASN A 310 -15.75 7.40 7.25
C ASN A 310 -14.96 8.65 7.68
N LEU A 311 -14.28 9.28 6.72
CA LEU A 311 -13.56 10.55 6.93
C LEU A 311 -14.33 11.76 6.38
N ALA A 312 -15.51 11.58 5.80
CA ALA A 312 -16.35 12.72 5.44
C ALA A 312 -16.80 13.50 6.71
N PRO A 313 -16.98 14.83 6.64
CA PRO A 313 -17.67 15.57 7.70
C PRO A 313 -19.09 15.03 7.88
N SER A 314 -19.50 14.77 9.12
CA SER A 314 -20.89 14.41 9.38
C SER A 314 -21.82 15.58 9.08
N ALA A 315 -23.10 15.31 8.77
CA ALA A 315 -24.08 16.36 8.51
C ALA A 315 -24.22 17.39 9.67
N LYS A 316 -23.84 17.00 10.89
CA LYS A 316 -23.82 17.86 12.09
C LYS A 316 -22.57 18.75 12.19
N GLU A 317 -21.47 18.39 11.52
CA GLU A 317 -20.21 19.15 11.47
C GLU A 317 -20.17 20.15 10.31
N ALA A 318 -21.12 20.08 9.38
CA ALA A 318 -21.22 20.96 8.20
C ALA A 318 -22.11 22.21 8.41
N LEU A 319 -22.59 22.44 9.64
CA LEU A 319 -23.39 23.59 10.10
C LEU A 319 -22.58 24.46 11.05
#